data_AF-A0A1B7V9S5-F1
#
_entry.id   AF-A0A1B7V9S5-F1
#
_cell.length_a   1.000
_cell.length_b   1.000
_cell.length_c   1.000
_cell.angle_alpha   90.00
_cell.angle_beta   90.00
_cell.angle_gamma   90.00
#
_symmetry.space_group_name_H-M   'P 1'
#
loop_
_entity.id
_entity.type
_entity.pdbx_description
1 polymer ?
#
loop_
_entity_poly.entity_id
_entity_poly.type
_entity_poly.pdbx_seq_one_letter_code
_entity_poly.pdbx_strand_id
1 'polypeptide(L)' 'MTISKMFIDMAQFISEAFMRIFTPANDAYPVTGVQPFTGSIYKKGKAAW' A
#
# COMPACT_ATOMS: atom_id res chain seq x y z
N MET A 1 20.28 21.43 -23.11
CA MET A 1 21.09 22.09 -22.06
C MET A 1 20.79 21.41 -20.73
N THR A 2 21.77 21.22 -19.85
CA THR A 2 21.64 20.43 -18.61
C THR A 2 20.49 20.91 -17.69
N ILE A 3 20.21 22.21 -17.69
CA ILE A 3 19.13 22.84 -16.92
C ILE A 3 17.75 22.43 -17.44
N SER A 4 17.54 22.31 -18.76
CA SER A 4 16.24 21.91 -19.31
C SER A 4 15.89 20.47 -18.95
N LYS A 5 16.90 19.59 -18.85
CA LYS A 5 16.70 18.20 -18.42
C LYS A 5 16.29 18.12 -16.95
N MET A 6 16.95 18.88 -16.08
CA MET A 6 16.61 18.96 -14.65
C MET A 6 15.16 19.42 -14.40
N PHE A 7 14.66 20.40 -15.16
CA PHE A 7 13.26 20.85 -15.06
C PHE A 7 12.26 19.76 -15.47
N ILE A 8 12.57 19.00 -16.54
CA ILE A 8 11.74 17.88 -16.98
C ILE A 8 11.70 16.80 -15.91
N ASP A 9 12.84 16.43 -15.34
CA ASP A 9 12.93 15.41 -14.30
C ASP A 9 12.15 15.82 -13.03
N MET A 10 12.22 17.10 -12.64
CA MET A 10 11.45 17.66 -11.53
C MET A 10 9.94 17.64 -11.80
N ALA A 11 9.52 18.09 -12.98
CA ALA A 11 8.11 18.09 -13.37
C ALA A 11 7.54 16.66 -13.40
N GLN A 12 8.33 15.70 -13.88
CA GLN A 12 7.97 14.28 -13.88
C GLN A 12 7.79 13.75 -12.44
N PHE A 13 8.76 13.98 -11.55
CA PHE A 13 8.70 13.54 -10.16
C PHE A 13 7.47 14.08 -9.42
N ILE A 14 7.18 15.38 -9.58
CA ILE A 14 6.01 16.02 -8.94
C ILE A 14 4.71 15.46 -9.54
N SER A 15 4.65 15.26 -10.86
CA SER A 15 3.45 14.73 -11.53
C SER A 15 3.15 13.29 -11.11
N GLU A 16 4.16 12.44 -11.00
CA GLU A 16 4.02 11.06 -10.52
C GLU A 16 3.55 11.02 -9.06
N ALA A 17 4.12 11.86 -8.19
CA ALA A 17 3.69 11.98 -6.80
C ALA A 17 2.25 12.50 -6.69
N PHE A 18 1.89 13.50 -7.49
CA PHE A 18 0.54 14.06 -7.55
C PHE A 18 -0.47 12.99 -7.96
N MET A 19 -0.18 12.24 -9.02
CA MET A 19 -1.02 11.11 -9.42
C MET A 19 -1.10 10.07 -8.30
N ARG A 20 0.01 9.70 -7.65
CA ARG A 20 -0.04 8.70 -6.58
C ARG A 20 -0.90 9.12 -5.37
N ILE A 21 -0.90 10.41 -5.02
CA ILE A 21 -1.62 10.94 -3.84
C ILE A 21 -3.08 11.28 -4.17
N PHE A 22 -3.32 11.88 -5.33
CA PHE A 22 -4.62 12.46 -5.70
C PHE A 22 -5.37 11.68 -6.79
N THR A 23 -4.79 10.60 -7.34
CA THR A 23 -5.59 9.67 -8.14
C THR A 23 -6.72 9.16 -7.25
N PRO A 24 -7.97 9.09 -7.76
CA PRO A 24 -9.06 8.44 -7.06
C PRO A 24 -8.56 7.09 -6.57
N ALA A 25 -8.44 6.94 -5.25
CA ALA A 25 -7.95 5.71 -4.68
C ALA A 25 -8.87 4.61 -5.22
N ASN A 26 -8.32 3.70 -6.02
CA ASN A 26 -9.05 2.51 -6.41
C ASN A 26 -9.04 1.57 -5.20
N ASP A 27 -9.64 2.07 -4.11
CA ASP A 27 -9.95 1.37 -2.87
C ASP A 27 -11.12 0.42 -3.12
N ALA A 28 -11.08 -0.28 -4.26
CA ALA A 28 -11.88 -1.47 -4.52
C ALA A 28 -11.34 -2.61 -3.64
N TYR A 29 -11.23 -2.35 -2.33
CA TYR A 29 -11.18 -3.39 -1.35
C TYR A 29 -12.54 -4.10 -1.44
N PRO A 30 -12.55 -5.44 -1.52
CA PRO A 30 -13.81 -6.15 -1.48
C PRO A 30 -14.58 -5.74 -0.22
N VAL A 31 -15.87 -5.43 -0.40
CA VAL A 31 -16.80 -5.00 0.68
C VAL A 31 -16.75 -5.96 1.88
N THR A 32 -16.35 -7.20 1.62
CA THR A 32 -16.05 -8.22 2.61
C THR A 32 -14.56 -8.54 2.56
N GLY A 33 -13.82 -8.18 3.61
CA GLY A 33 -12.49 -8.72 3.83
C GLY A 33 -12.60 -10.23 4.01
N VAL A 34 -12.10 -11.01 3.05
CA VAL A 34 -11.97 -12.46 3.26
C VAL A 34 -10.75 -12.63 4.14
N GLN A 35 -10.95 -12.89 5.44
CA GLN A 35 -9.88 -13.28 6.33
C GLN A 35 -9.37 -14.66 5.87
N PRO A 36 -8.19 -14.77 5.25
CA PRO A 36 -7.75 -16.01 4.61
C PRO A 36 -7.38 -17.11 5.62
N PHE A 37 -7.24 -16.75 6.89
CA PHE A 37 -6.93 -17.68 7.96
C PHE A 37 -7.89 -17.48 9.13
N THR A 38 -8.79 -18.44 9.34
CA THR A 38 -9.41 -18.63 10.65
C THR A 38 -8.32 -19.21 11.55
N GLY A 39 -7.65 -18.37 12.34
CA GLY A 39 -6.65 -18.85 13.29
C GLY A 39 -7.32 -19.83 14.26
N SER A 40 -7.01 -21.12 14.17
CA SER A 40 -7.44 -22.08 15.17
C SER A 40 -6.75 -21.73 16.48
N ILE A 41 -7.52 -21.63 17.57
CA ILE A 41 -6.96 -21.38 18.91
C ILE A 41 -5.88 -22.42 19.17
N TYR A 42 -4.64 -21.97 19.39
CA TYR A 42 -3.55 -22.86 19.78
C TYR A 42 -3.89 -23.47 21.14
N LYS A 43 -4.31 -24.74 21.16
CA LYS A 43 -4.42 -25.54 22.39
C LYS A 43 -3.01 -25.88 22.87
N LYS A 44 -2.37 -24.94 23.56
CA LYS A 44 -1.26 -25.30 24.44
C LYS A 44 -1.85 -26.17 25.53
N GLY A 45 -1.49 -27.46 25.53
CA GLY A 45 -1.75 -28.35 26.66
C GLY A 45 -1.32 -27.65 27.96
N LYS A 46 -2.06 -27.91 29.04
CA LYS A 46 -1.89 -27.31 30.36
C LYS A 46 -0.41 -27.02 30.61
N ALA A 47 -0.07 -25.74 30.78
CA ALA A 47 1.23 -25.38 31.31
C ALA A 47 1.36 -26.14 32.64
N ALA A 48 2.23 -27.15 32.67
CA ALA A 48 2.72 -27.70 33.91
C ALA A 48 3.57 -26.57 34.52
N TRP A 49 2.98 -25.89 35.50
CA TRP A 49 3.73 -25.14 36.49
C TRP A 49 4.38 -26.13 37.45
#